data_AF-A0A257P9Z2-F1
#
_entry.id   AF-A0A257P9Z2-F1
#
_cell.length_a   1.000
_cell.length_b   1.000
_cell.length_c   1.000
_cell.angle_alpha   90.00
_cell.angle_beta   90.00
_cell.angle_gamma   90.00
#
_symmetry.space_group_name_H-M   'P 1'
#
loop_
_entity.id
_entity.type
_entity.pdbx_description
1 polymer ?
#
loop_
_entity_poly.entity_id
_entity_poly.type
_entity_poly.pdbx_seq_one_letter_code
_entity_poly.pdbx_strand_id
1 'polypeptide(L)'
;MIHSYLPAWPLHPDGVFWVGAALVLATLTGESVFRFLKWPRLMGYAGAGMILAAGGAGLNVYDLQNSARAIVDTALAVLLFEIGHRVNLRWLRANPALLGMSLLESALGFAAVWLTLTLLGFAALQAAIVAGVLMATSPAVVLRISSEFRANGQVTERLLLLSALNTFYALLVCSLLLGMMDADGPQGAAASALHLLYLLGGSVLAAALLAWAVNWVERHFDFR
;
A
#
# COMPACT_ATOMS: atom_id res chain seq x y z
N MET A 1 23.71 -40.10 -24.58
CA MET A 1 22.37 -39.51 -24.34
C MET A 1 22.40 -38.59 -23.11
N ILE A 2 23.28 -37.57 -23.06
CA ILE A 2 23.42 -36.65 -21.89
C ILE A 2 23.08 -35.19 -22.28
N HIS A 3 22.97 -34.88 -23.57
CA HIS A 3 22.71 -33.52 -24.07
C HIS A 3 21.25 -33.05 -23.92
N SER A 4 20.34 -33.88 -23.40
CA SER A 4 18.91 -33.58 -23.29
C SER A 4 18.51 -32.90 -21.97
N TYR A 5 19.44 -32.71 -21.03
CA TYR A 5 19.17 -32.10 -19.71
C TYR A 5 19.66 -30.65 -19.59
N LEU A 6 20.40 -30.16 -20.59
CA LEU A 6 20.88 -28.78 -20.59
C LEU A 6 19.85 -27.89 -21.30
N PRO A 7 19.50 -26.73 -20.73
CA PRO A 7 18.61 -25.79 -21.39
C PRO A 7 19.20 -25.35 -22.73
N ALA A 8 18.34 -25.26 -23.76
CA ALA A 8 18.74 -24.79 -25.07
C ALA A 8 19.27 -23.36 -24.98
N TRP A 9 20.41 -23.11 -25.61
CA TRP A 9 21.01 -21.78 -25.71
C TRP A 9 20.45 -21.05 -26.94
N PRO A 10 20.09 -19.76 -26.84
CA PRO A 10 20.23 -18.87 -25.68
C PRO A 10 19.15 -19.13 -24.62
N LEU A 11 19.53 -18.98 -23.35
CA LEU A 11 18.58 -18.98 -22.24
C LEU A 11 17.54 -17.88 -22.48
N HIS A 12 16.27 -18.25 -22.53
CA HIS A 12 15.16 -17.31 -22.57
C HIS A 12 14.70 -17.06 -21.13
N PRO A 13 15.15 -15.99 -20.47
CA PRO A 13 14.73 -15.68 -19.10
C PRO A 13 13.23 -15.40 -19.09
N ASP A 14 12.49 -16.19 -18.32
CA ASP A 14 11.06 -16.05 -18.11
C ASP A 14 10.75 -14.98 -17.04
N GLY A 15 9.47 -14.64 -16.87
CA GLY A 15 9.04 -13.61 -15.91
C GLY A 15 9.47 -13.92 -14.48
N VAL A 16 9.50 -15.20 -14.09
CA VAL A 16 9.92 -15.65 -12.76
C VAL A 16 11.40 -15.38 -12.51
N PHE A 17 12.27 -15.65 -13.49
CA PHE A 17 13.69 -15.31 -13.40
C PHE A 17 13.89 -13.82 -13.13
N TRP A 18 13.18 -12.97 -13.87
CA TRP A 18 13.29 -11.52 -13.73
C TRP A 18 12.76 -11.00 -12.39
N VAL A 19 11.66 -11.57 -11.87
CA VAL A 19 11.18 -11.27 -10.52
C VAL A 19 12.21 -11.67 -9.47
N GLY A 20 12.78 -12.88 -9.58
CA GLY A 20 13.83 -13.35 -8.68
C GLY A 20 15.08 -12.46 -8.71
N ALA A 21 15.54 -12.11 -9.90
CA ALA A 21 16.67 -11.20 -10.09
C ALA A 21 16.40 -9.81 -9.49
N ALA A 22 15.19 -9.28 -9.68
CA ALA A 22 14.78 -8.00 -9.09
C ALA A 22 14.76 -8.05 -7.55
N LEU A 23 14.27 -9.14 -6.95
CA LEU A 23 14.29 -9.34 -5.49
C LEU A 23 15.71 -9.41 -4.93
N VAL A 24 16.61 -10.11 -5.62
CA VAL A 24 18.03 -10.20 -5.23
C VAL A 24 18.68 -8.82 -5.33
N LEU A 25 18.51 -8.11 -6.44
CA LEU A 25 19.04 -6.77 -6.62
C LEU A 25 18.50 -5.79 -5.57
N ALA A 26 17.19 -5.79 -5.33
CA ALA A 26 16.58 -4.98 -4.28
C ALA A 26 17.18 -5.29 -2.91
N THR A 27 17.37 -6.57 -2.57
CA THR A 27 17.95 -6.97 -1.29
C THR A 27 19.39 -6.45 -1.14
N LEU A 28 20.20 -6.60 -2.19
CA LEU A 28 21.59 -6.15 -2.19
C LEU A 28 21.72 -4.63 -2.09
N THR A 29 20.93 -3.88 -2.87
CA THR A 29 20.95 -2.42 -2.81
C THR A 29 20.38 -1.92 -1.49
N GLY A 30 19.32 -2.54 -0.96
CA GLY A 30 18.74 -2.24 0.35
C GLY A 30 19.74 -2.42 1.48
N GLU A 31 20.42 -3.56 1.54
CA GLU A 31 21.48 -3.80 2.54
C GLU A 31 22.65 -2.85 2.36
N SER A 32 23.07 -2.57 1.12
CA SER A 32 24.17 -1.65 0.84
C SER A 32 23.84 -0.24 1.33
N VAL A 33 22.64 0.26 1.03
CA VAL A 33 22.17 1.58 1.49
C VAL A 33 22.13 1.63 3.01
N PHE A 34 21.60 0.60 3.65
CA PHE A 34 21.54 0.53 5.11
C PHE A 34 22.93 0.45 5.76
N ARG A 35 23.84 -0.36 5.21
CA ARG A 35 25.18 -0.56 5.77
C ARG A 35 26.09 0.64 5.57
N PHE A 36 26.05 1.27 4.40
CA PHE A 36 26.97 2.37 4.07
C PHE A 36 26.41 3.74 4.45
N LEU A 37 25.12 4.01 4.22
CA LEU A 37 24.51 5.32 4.49
C LEU A 37 23.72 5.36 5.80
N LYS A 38 23.43 4.21 6.44
CA LYS A 38 22.51 4.10 7.59
C LYS A 38 21.10 4.63 7.31
N TRP A 39 20.71 4.62 6.04
CA TRP A 39 19.37 5.01 5.60
C TRP A 39 18.43 3.81 5.60
N PRO A 40 17.09 4.04 5.58
CA PRO A 40 16.13 2.94 5.48
C PRO A 40 16.39 2.08 4.23
N ARG A 41 16.33 0.74 4.37
CA ARG A 41 16.53 -0.20 3.25
C ARG A 41 15.57 0.04 2.09
N LEU A 42 14.39 0.60 2.39
CA LEU A 42 13.38 1.00 1.42
C LEU A 42 13.95 1.92 0.32
N MET A 43 14.89 2.80 0.67
CA MET A 43 15.56 3.68 -0.30
C MET A 43 16.38 2.87 -1.31
N GLY A 44 17.02 1.78 -0.86
CA GLY A 44 17.74 0.87 -1.75
C GLY A 44 16.81 0.05 -2.64
N TYR A 45 15.63 -0.35 -2.15
CA TYR A 45 14.61 -1.03 -2.97
C TYR A 45 14.10 -0.12 -4.10
N ALA A 46 13.79 1.14 -3.79
CA ALA A 46 13.41 2.15 -4.77
C ALA A 46 14.56 2.41 -5.78
N GLY A 47 15.79 2.51 -5.29
CA GLY A 47 16.98 2.65 -6.13
C GLY A 47 17.17 1.49 -7.11
N ALA A 48 17.00 0.24 -6.65
CA ALA A 48 17.07 -0.93 -7.54
C ALA A 48 15.99 -0.87 -8.63
N GLY A 49 14.76 -0.50 -8.28
CA GLY A 49 13.68 -0.31 -9.25
C GLY A 49 14.02 0.75 -10.31
N MET A 50 14.58 1.89 -9.90
CA MET A 50 15.02 2.93 -10.83
C MET A 50 16.16 2.47 -11.74
N ILE A 51 17.15 1.74 -11.22
CA ILE A 51 18.26 1.21 -12.02
C ILE A 51 17.75 0.19 -13.03
N LEU A 52 16.84 -0.70 -12.63
CA LEU A 52 16.23 -1.68 -13.52
C LEU A 52 15.38 -1.01 -14.62
N ALA A 53 14.62 0.02 -14.26
CA ALA A 53 13.83 0.79 -15.21
C ALA A 53 14.72 1.55 -16.22
N ALA A 54 15.76 2.23 -15.74
CA ALA A 54 16.69 2.99 -16.59
C ALA A 54 17.58 2.08 -17.46
N GLY A 55 17.93 0.89 -16.97
CA GLY A 55 18.76 -0.10 -17.67
C GLY A 55 18.08 -0.73 -18.88
N GLY A 56 16.80 -0.43 -19.14
CA GLY A 56 16.10 -0.86 -20.36
C GLY A 56 16.09 -2.38 -20.53
N ALA A 57 16.01 -3.13 -19.43
CA ALA A 57 16.27 -4.58 -19.35
C ALA A 57 15.29 -5.47 -20.16
N GLY A 58 14.59 -4.95 -21.16
CA GLY A 58 13.59 -5.68 -21.96
C GLY A 58 12.41 -6.17 -21.12
N LEU A 59 12.31 -5.67 -19.89
CA LEU A 59 11.27 -6.00 -18.94
C LEU A 59 9.99 -5.35 -19.40
N ASN A 60 9.20 -6.11 -20.16
CA ASN A 60 7.86 -5.71 -20.47
C ASN A 60 7.10 -5.61 -19.14
N VAL A 61 6.83 -4.37 -18.70
CA VAL A 61 6.21 -4.07 -17.40
C VAL A 61 4.94 -4.88 -17.21
N TYR A 62 4.20 -5.12 -18.29
CA TYR A 62 2.98 -5.92 -18.30
C TYR A 62 3.21 -7.42 -17.99
N ASP A 63 4.28 -8.02 -18.51
CA ASP A 63 4.58 -9.44 -18.29
C ASP A 63 5.04 -9.68 -16.84
N LEU A 64 5.90 -8.81 -16.32
CA LEU A 64 6.29 -8.80 -14.91
C LEU A 64 5.12 -8.52 -13.97
N GLN A 65 4.25 -7.58 -14.34
CA GLN A 65 3.08 -7.22 -13.54
C GLN A 65 2.17 -8.44 -13.35
N ASN A 66 1.94 -9.24 -14.40
CA ASN A 66 1.12 -10.45 -14.27
C ASN A 66 1.77 -11.52 -13.38
N SER A 67 3.09 -11.75 -13.52
CA SER A 67 3.80 -12.74 -12.69
C SER A 67 3.97 -12.29 -11.23
N ALA A 68 4.16 -11.00 -10.97
CA ALA A 68 4.43 -10.46 -9.64
C ALA A 68 3.16 -10.05 -8.89
N ARG A 69 2.04 -9.77 -9.57
CA ARG A 69 0.81 -9.25 -8.95
C ARG A 69 0.32 -10.13 -7.82
N ALA A 70 0.23 -11.45 -8.03
CA ALA A 70 -0.23 -12.37 -6.97
C ALA A 70 0.66 -12.31 -5.71
N ILE A 71 1.99 -12.19 -5.89
CA ILE A 71 2.95 -12.08 -4.79
C ILE A 71 2.78 -10.74 -4.07
N VAL A 72 2.68 -9.64 -4.82
CA VAL A 72 2.52 -8.29 -4.28
C VAL A 72 1.18 -8.15 -3.54
N ASP A 73 0.09 -8.62 -4.13
CA ASP A 73 -1.25 -8.57 -3.54
C ASP A 73 -1.30 -9.41 -2.24
N THR A 74 -0.67 -10.59 -2.24
CA THR A 74 -0.57 -11.43 -1.04
C THR A 74 0.27 -10.76 0.05
N ALA A 75 1.42 -10.19 -0.31
CA ALA A 75 2.29 -9.50 0.64
C ALA A 75 1.59 -8.26 1.24
N LEU A 76 0.89 -7.48 0.41
CA LEU A 76 0.09 -6.35 0.86
C LEU A 76 -1.06 -6.80 1.76
N ALA A 77 -1.76 -7.88 1.42
CA ALA A 77 -2.84 -8.42 2.25
C ALA A 77 -2.35 -8.84 3.64
N VAL A 78 -1.24 -9.58 3.71
CA VAL A 78 -0.62 -10.00 4.99
C VAL A 78 -0.17 -8.79 5.81
N LEU A 79 0.45 -7.81 5.16
CA LEU A 79 0.95 -6.61 5.83
C LEU A 79 -0.19 -5.73 6.35
N LEU A 80 -1.24 -5.53 5.55
CA LEU A 80 -2.45 -4.82 5.96
C LEU A 80 -3.19 -5.56 7.08
N PHE A 81 -3.21 -6.89 7.05
CA PHE A 81 -3.75 -7.70 8.13
C PHE A 81 -2.96 -7.51 9.43
N GLU A 82 -1.62 -7.53 9.36
CA GLU A 82 -0.76 -7.28 10.52
C GLU A 82 -1.01 -5.88 11.11
N ILE A 83 -1.13 -4.87 10.24
CA ILE A 83 -1.43 -3.49 10.66
C ILE A 83 -2.82 -3.41 11.29
N GLY A 84 -3.83 -4.01 10.66
CA GLY A 84 -5.19 -4.05 11.16
C GLY A 84 -5.29 -4.67 12.55
N HIS A 85 -4.52 -5.73 12.80
CA HIS A 85 -4.44 -6.37 14.12
C HIS A 85 -3.75 -5.48 15.17
N ARG A 86 -2.78 -4.66 14.78
CA ARG A 86 -2.08 -3.73 15.68
C ARG A 86 -2.90 -2.49 16.03
N VAL A 87 -3.92 -2.15 15.22
CA VAL A 87 -4.76 -0.96 15.43
C VAL A 87 -5.78 -1.19 16.55
N ASN A 88 -5.62 -0.46 17.66
CA ASN A 88 -6.54 -0.54 18.79
C ASN A 88 -7.73 0.43 18.64
N LEU A 89 -8.84 -0.06 18.08
CA LEU A 89 -10.06 0.73 17.90
C LEU A 89 -10.71 1.18 19.22
N ARG A 90 -10.55 0.42 20.32
CA ARG A 90 -11.09 0.80 21.63
C ARG A 90 -10.38 2.04 22.17
N TRP A 91 -9.07 2.11 21.97
CA TRP A 91 -8.26 3.26 22.35
C TRP A 91 -8.60 4.51 21.53
N LEU A 92 -8.86 4.34 20.22
CA LEU A 92 -9.30 5.42 19.35
C LEU A 92 -10.65 6.00 19.78
N ARG A 93 -11.60 5.13 20.16
CA ARG A 93 -12.90 5.55 20.71
C ARG A 93 -12.77 6.32 22.03
N ALA A 94 -11.79 5.98 22.86
CA ALA A 94 -11.51 6.67 24.11
C ALA A 94 -10.80 8.03 23.92
N ASN A 95 -10.17 8.27 22.75
CA ASN A 95 -9.37 9.46 22.48
C ASN A 95 -9.82 10.15 21.17
N PRO A 96 -11.01 10.77 21.15
CA PRO A 96 -11.55 11.40 19.94
C PRO A 96 -10.69 12.56 19.42
N ALA A 97 -9.88 13.18 20.27
CA ALA A 97 -8.91 14.19 19.86
C ALA A 97 -7.91 13.67 18.81
N LEU A 98 -7.56 12.38 18.84
CA LEU A 98 -6.66 11.78 17.86
C LEU A 98 -7.31 11.60 16.49
N LEU A 99 -8.61 11.28 16.47
CA LEU A 99 -9.39 11.29 15.23
C LEU A 99 -9.38 12.68 14.62
N GLY A 100 -9.70 13.70 15.42
CA GLY A 100 -9.68 15.10 14.98
C GLY A 100 -8.32 15.55 14.46
N MET A 101 -7.24 15.18 15.17
CA MET A 101 -5.87 15.46 14.73
C MET A 101 -5.55 14.79 13.39
N SER A 102 -5.86 13.49 13.24
CA SER A 102 -5.59 12.77 11.99
C SER A 102 -6.39 13.33 10.82
N LEU A 103 -7.65 13.72 11.04
CA LEU A 103 -8.51 14.31 10.03
C LEU A 103 -7.97 15.68 9.60
N LEU A 104 -7.56 16.49 10.56
CA LEU A 104 -6.98 17.81 10.30
C LEU A 104 -5.65 17.69 9.54
N GLU A 105 -4.74 16.82 9.98
CA GLU A 105 -3.47 16.57 9.30
C GLU A 105 -3.69 16.13 7.85
N SER A 106 -4.60 15.17 7.65
CA SER A 106 -4.91 14.63 6.32
C SER A 106 -5.55 15.70 5.42
N ALA A 107 -6.48 16.50 5.97
CA ALA A 107 -7.13 17.59 5.23
C ALA A 107 -6.14 18.72 4.87
N LEU A 108 -5.22 19.05 5.78
CA LEU A 108 -4.15 20.02 5.50
C LEU A 108 -3.16 19.50 4.45
N GLY A 109 -2.78 18.22 4.53
CA GLY A 109 -1.94 17.58 3.51
C GLY A 109 -2.59 17.60 2.13
N PHE A 110 -3.87 17.23 2.05
CA PHE A 110 -4.65 17.33 0.82
C PHE A 110 -4.71 18.76 0.29
N ALA A 111 -5.09 19.72 1.13
CA ALA A 111 -5.23 21.12 0.74
C ALA A 111 -3.90 21.72 0.26
N ALA A 112 -2.78 21.39 0.91
CA ALA A 112 -1.45 21.85 0.53
C ALA A 112 -1.07 21.36 -0.86
N VAL A 113 -1.25 20.06 -1.15
CA VAL A 113 -0.92 19.49 -2.47
C VAL A 113 -1.86 20.04 -3.55
N TRP A 114 -3.16 20.08 -3.27
CA TRP A 114 -4.15 20.57 -4.22
C TRP A 114 -3.92 22.05 -4.57
N LEU A 115 -3.69 22.89 -3.56
CA LEU A 115 -3.37 24.30 -3.76
C LEU A 115 -2.07 24.47 -4.56
N THR A 116 -1.03 23.71 -4.23
CA THR A 116 0.25 23.76 -4.96
C THR A 116 0.06 23.42 -6.44
N LEU A 117 -0.65 22.33 -6.76
CA LEU A 117 -0.87 21.91 -8.14
C LEU A 117 -1.79 22.86 -8.91
N THR A 118 -2.83 23.40 -8.28
CA THR A 118 -3.70 24.39 -8.91
C THR A 118 -2.96 25.70 -9.18
N LEU A 119 -2.08 26.15 -8.28
CA LEU A 119 -1.21 27.30 -8.50
C LEU A 119 -0.19 27.08 -9.64
N LEU A 120 0.23 25.83 -9.87
CA LEU A 120 1.07 25.44 -11.00
C LEU A 120 0.29 25.29 -12.33
N GLY A 121 -1.02 25.52 -12.33
CA GLY A 121 -1.87 25.52 -13.52
C GLY A 121 -2.46 24.16 -13.90
N PHE A 122 -2.39 23.15 -13.03
CA PHE A 122 -3.06 21.87 -13.27
C PHE A 122 -4.58 21.98 -13.09
N ALA A 123 -5.35 21.19 -13.83
CA ALA A 123 -6.80 21.15 -13.71
C ALA A 123 -7.22 20.74 -12.29
N ALA A 124 -8.23 21.42 -11.73
CA ALA A 124 -8.61 21.25 -10.32
C ALA A 124 -8.97 19.81 -9.93
N LEU A 125 -9.61 19.05 -10.83
CA LEU A 125 -9.95 17.64 -10.61
C LEU A 125 -8.72 16.73 -10.63
N GLN A 126 -7.81 16.91 -11.59
CA GLN A 126 -6.54 16.16 -11.66
C GLN A 126 -5.67 16.44 -10.43
N ALA A 127 -5.57 17.71 -10.05
CA ALA A 127 -4.88 18.13 -8.83
C ALA A 127 -5.50 17.48 -7.58
N ALA A 128 -6.84 17.37 -7.51
CA ALA A 128 -7.54 16.78 -6.38
C ALA A 128 -7.26 15.27 -6.27
N ILE A 129 -7.19 14.55 -7.39
CA ILE A 129 -6.88 13.12 -7.38
C ILE A 129 -5.46 12.89 -6.90
N VAL A 130 -4.49 13.66 -7.43
CA VAL A 130 -3.10 13.58 -6.98
C VAL A 130 -2.99 13.95 -5.50
N ALA A 131 -3.71 14.97 -5.04
CA ALA A 131 -3.77 15.32 -3.62
C ALA A 131 -4.38 14.21 -2.75
N GLY A 132 -5.41 13.52 -3.25
CA GLY A 132 -6.02 12.37 -2.58
C GLY A 132 -5.05 11.20 -2.40
N VAL A 133 -4.14 10.98 -3.35
CA VAL A 133 -3.09 9.96 -3.23
C VAL A 133 -1.98 10.45 -2.30
N LEU A 134 -1.52 11.69 -2.46
CA LEU A 134 -0.37 12.24 -1.75
C LEU A 134 -0.66 12.66 -0.31
N MET A 135 -1.92 12.82 0.08
CA MET A 135 -2.26 13.02 1.49
C MET A 135 -1.92 11.77 2.31
N ALA A 136 -1.91 10.56 1.71
CA ALA A 136 -1.74 9.30 2.42
C ALA A 136 -0.30 9.05 2.90
N THR A 137 -0.18 8.50 4.12
CA THR A 137 1.09 7.93 4.64
C THR A 137 0.93 6.43 4.76
N SER A 138 1.83 5.65 4.17
CA SER A 138 1.74 4.17 4.14
C SER A 138 2.08 3.52 5.51
N PRO A 139 1.13 2.82 6.16
CA PRO A 139 1.38 2.21 7.47
C PRO A 139 2.34 1.02 7.38
N ALA A 140 2.36 0.35 6.22
CA ALA A 140 3.34 -0.67 5.84
C ALA A 140 4.78 -0.15 5.91
N VAL A 141 5.01 1.04 5.33
CA VAL A 141 6.32 1.69 5.34
C VAL A 141 6.69 2.12 6.76
N VAL A 142 5.76 2.72 7.49
CA VAL A 142 6.00 3.14 8.89
C VAL A 142 6.36 1.94 9.76
N LEU A 143 5.63 0.82 9.66
CA LEU A 143 5.89 -0.40 10.41
C LEU A 143 7.26 -1.01 10.06
N ARG A 144 7.62 -1.00 8.78
CA ARG A 144 8.91 -1.51 8.33
C ARG A 144 10.06 -0.64 8.83
N ILE A 145 9.95 0.69 8.73
CA ILE A 145 11.01 1.60 9.20
C ILE A 145 11.12 1.55 10.72
N SER A 146 10.00 1.54 11.45
CA SER A 146 10.04 1.48 12.91
C SER A 146 10.68 0.19 13.43
N SER A 147 10.34 -0.96 12.82
CA SER A 147 10.98 -2.24 13.16
C SER A 147 12.47 -2.26 12.79
N GLU A 148 12.85 -1.72 11.64
CA GLU A 148 14.24 -1.66 11.17
C GLU A 148 15.14 -0.83 12.09
N PHE A 149 14.64 0.30 12.59
CA PHE A 149 15.35 1.16 13.54
C PHE A 149 15.06 0.83 15.02
N ARG A 150 14.29 -0.23 15.30
CA ARG A 150 13.86 -0.63 16.65
C ARG A 150 13.15 0.50 17.42
N ALA A 151 12.49 1.41 16.70
CA ALA A 151 11.74 2.51 17.28
C ALA A 151 10.42 2.00 17.87
N ASN A 152 10.25 2.14 19.19
CA ASN A 152 9.07 1.66 19.91
C ASN A 152 8.57 2.72 20.91
N GLY A 153 7.29 2.63 21.27
CA GLY A 153 6.66 3.47 22.27
C GLY A 153 5.49 4.29 21.74
N GLN A 154 5.02 5.22 22.57
CA GLN A 154 3.77 5.97 22.35
C GLN A 154 3.74 6.79 21.06
N VAL A 155 4.89 7.34 20.64
CA VAL A 155 4.99 8.10 19.38
C VAL A 155 4.84 7.16 18.18
N THR A 156 5.51 6.02 18.19
CA THR A 156 5.43 5.03 17.10
C THR A 156 4.03 4.43 16.98
N GLU A 157 3.38 4.11 18.12
CA GLU A 157 2.00 3.61 18.13
C GLU A 157 1.01 4.62 17.55
N ARG A 158 1.15 5.90 17.93
CA ARG A 158 0.34 6.99 17.38
C ARG A 158 0.60 7.19 15.88
N LEU A 159 1.86 7.18 15.47
CA LEU A 159 2.25 7.34 14.06
C LEU A 159 1.65 6.22 13.19
N LEU A 160 1.70 4.97 13.65
CA LEU A 160 1.08 3.83 12.96
C LEU A 160 -0.44 4.02 12.83
N LEU A 161 -1.10 4.47 13.91
CA LEU A 161 -2.54 4.71 13.88
C LEU A 161 -2.93 5.86 12.93
N LEU A 162 -2.23 6.99 13.01
CA LEU A 162 -2.46 8.14 12.13
C LEU A 162 -2.23 7.76 10.67
N SER A 163 -1.17 7.00 10.38
CA SER A 163 -0.86 6.51 9.03
C SER A 163 -1.95 5.58 8.49
N ALA A 164 -2.50 4.69 9.32
CA ALA A 164 -3.62 3.83 8.94
C ALA A 164 -4.90 4.63 8.64
N LEU A 165 -5.26 5.59 9.51
CA LEU A 165 -6.43 6.45 9.32
C LEU A 165 -6.30 7.33 8.08
N ASN A 166 -5.14 7.93 7.87
CA ASN A 166 -4.88 8.78 6.71
C ASN A 166 -4.96 7.98 5.40
N THR A 167 -4.40 6.77 5.36
CA THR A 167 -4.56 5.87 4.20
C THR A 167 -6.03 5.52 3.96
N PHE A 168 -6.81 5.26 5.02
CA PHE A 168 -8.24 5.04 4.89
C PHE A 168 -8.97 6.26 4.30
N TYR A 169 -8.69 7.47 4.78
CA TYR A 169 -9.26 8.71 4.24
C TYR A 169 -8.87 8.94 2.78
N ALA A 170 -7.61 8.70 2.44
CA ALA A 170 -7.12 8.79 1.07
C ALA A 170 -7.87 7.84 0.12
N LEU A 171 -8.12 6.59 0.55
CA LEU A 171 -8.92 5.63 -0.23
C LEU A 171 -10.35 6.13 -0.45
N LEU A 172 -11.00 6.69 0.57
CA LEU A 172 -12.34 7.28 0.43
C LEU A 172 -12.35 8.43 -0.56
N VAL A 173 -11.42 9.39 -0.39
CA VAL A 173 -11.31 10.58 -1.24
C VAL A 173 -11.00 10.18 -2.67
N CYS A 174 -10.02 9.31 -2.90
CA CYS A 174 -9.67 8.83 -4.25
C CYS A 174 -10.83 8.10 -4.91
N SER A 175 -11.53 7.22 -4.18
CA SER A 175 -12.68 6.49 -4.73
C SER A 175 -13.80 7.43 -5.15
N LEU A 176 -14.08 8.46 -4.36
CA LEU A 176 -15.07 9.49 -4.70
C LEU A 176 -14.62 10.30 -5.93
N LEU A 177 -13.38 10.78 -5.96
CA LEU A 177 -12.87 11.61 -7.05
C LEU A 177 -12.77 10.84 -8.38
N LEU A 178 -12.32 9.58 -8.36
CA LEU A 178 -12.32 8.72 -9.54
C LEU A 178 -13.75 8.43 -10.00
N GLY A 179 -14.66 8.15 -9.07
CA GLY A 179 -16.08 8.00 -9.40
C GLY A 179 -16.73 9.28 -9.93
N MET A 180 -16.20 10.47 -9.61
CA MET A 180 -16.62 11.74 -10.21
C MET A 180 -16.03 11.96 -11.60
N MET A 181 -14.81 11.48 -11.88
CA MET A 181 -14.27 11.49 -13.25
C MET A 181 -15.13 10.67 -14.20
N ASP A 182 -15.64 9.53 -13.73
CA ASP A 182 -16.51 8.66 -14.51
C ASP A 182 -17.96 9.16 -14.59
N ALA A 183 -18.30 10.27 -13.92
CA ALA A 183 -19.67 10.78 -13.84
C ALA A 183 -20.21 11.42 -15.14
N ASP A 184 -19.37 11.63 -16.15
CA ASP A 184 -19.80 11.91 -17.53
C ASP A 184 -20.38 10.65 -18.23
N GLY A 185 -20.21 9.46 -17.62
CA GLY A 185 -20.88 8.22 -18.01
C GLY A 185 -22.28 8.07 -17.42
N PRO A 186 -23.08 7.09 -17.88
CA PRO A 186 -24.52 6.94 -17.55
C PRO A 186 -24.87 6.72 -16.06
N GLN A 187 -23.89 6.63 -15.17
CA GLN A 187 -24.06 6.20 -13.78
C GLN A 187 -24.08 7.39 -12.79
N GLY A 188 -23.51 8.54 -13.12
CA GLY A 188 -23.56 9.77 -12.31
C GLY A 188 -22.91 9.67 -10.92
N ALA A 189 -22.73 10.81 -10.24
CA ALA A 189 -22.05 10.89 -8.95
C ALA A 189 -22.72 10.05 -7.83
N ALA A 190 -24.04 9.85 -7.92
CA ALA A 190 -24.80 9.06 -6.97
C ALA A 190 -24.45 7.56 -7.03
N ALA A 191 -24.24 7.00 -8.24
CA ALA A 191 -23.86 5.59 -8.36
C ALA A 191 -22.45 5.34 -7.83
N SER A 192 -21.52 6.27 -8.03
CA SER A 192 -20.17 6.18 -7.48
C SER A 192 -20.15 6.17 -5.95
N ALA A 193 -20.98 7.02 -5.32
CA ALA A 193 -21.15 7.01 -3.87
C ALA A 193 -21.78 5.70 -3.37
N LEU A 194 -22.79 5.17 -4.07
CA LEU A 194 -23.40 3.87 -3.75
C LEU A 194 -22.42 2.72 -3.92
N HIS A 195 -21.59 2.75 -4.96
CA HIS A 195 -20.56 1.75 -5.20
C HIS A 195 -19.50 1.76 -4.10
N LEU A 196 -19.07 2.94 -3.65
CA LEU A 196 -18.17 3.09 -2.51
C LEU A 196 -18.80 2.54 -1.23
N LEU A 197 -20.08 2.85 -0.97
CA LEU A 197 -20.82 2.29 0.17
C LEU A 197 -20.93 0.77 0.10
N TYR A 198 -21.18 0.23 -1.09
CA TYR A 198 -21.24 -1.21 -1.33
C TYR A 198 -19.89 -1.89 -1.07
N LEU A 199 -18.79 -1.31 -1.58
CA LEU A 199 -17.43 -1.83 -1.35
C LEU A 199 -17.02 -1.78 0.11
N LEU A 200 -17.23 -0.64 0.79
CA LEU A 200 -16.92 -0.47 2.21
C LEU A 200 -17.78 -1.40 3.06
N GLY A 201 -19.10 -1.37 2.86
CA GLY A 201 -20.05 -2.20 3.59
C GLY A 201 -19.75 -3.68 3.40
N GLY A 202 -19.55 -4.11 2.14
CA GLY A 202 -19.17 -5.48 1.81
C GLY A 202 -17.85 -5.91 2.46
N SER A 203 -16.83 -5.05 2.45
CA SER A 203 -15.54 -5.33 3.08
C SER A 203 -15.66 -5.48 4.60
N VAL A 204 -16.41 -4.58 5.26
CA VAL A 204 -16.65 -4.62 6.71
C VAL A 204 -17.46 -5.87 7.08
N LEU A 205 -18.49 -6.21 6.30
CA LEU A 205 -19.27 -7.43 6.52
C LEU A 205 -18.43 -8.69 6.35
N ALA A 206 -17.63 -8.78 5.28
CA ALA A 206 -16.73 -9.91 5.06
C ALA A 206 -15.71 -10.05 6.19
N ALA A 207 -15.11 -8.94 6.63
CA ALA A 207 -14.18 -8.93 7.77
C ALA A 207 -14.87 -9.38 9.07
N ALA A 208 -16.09 -8.92 9.34
CA ALA A 208 -16.86 -9.32 10.51
C ALA A 208 -17.23 -10.81 10.50
N LEU A 209 -17.63 -11.35 9.34
CA LEU A 209 -17.93 -12.77 9.17
C LEU A 209 -16.70 -13.64 9.37
N LEU A 210 -15.54 -13.24 8.82
CA LEU A 210 -14.28 -13.95 9.03
C LEU A 210 -13.85 -13.92 10.50
N ALA A 211 -13.91 -12.74 11.15
CA ALA A 211 -13.59 -12.62 12.56
C ALA A 211 -14.52 -13.47 13.45
N TRP A 212 -15.81 -13.51 13.11
CA TRP A 212 -16.79 -14.37 13.77
C TRP A 212 -16.46 -15.86 13.57
N ALA A 213 -16.13 -16.27 12.35
CA ALA A 213 -15.79 -17.66 12.03
C ALA A 213 -14.53 -18.12 12.79
N VAL A 214 -13.48 -17.28 12.85
CA VAL A 214 -12.26 -17.59 13.61
C VAL A 214 -12.56 -17.75 15.09
N ASN A 215 -13.27 -16.80 15.70
CA ASN A 215 -13.65 -16.87 17.11
C ASN A 215 -14.58 -18.08 17.40
N TRP A 216 -15.42 -18.46 16.43
CA TRP A 216 -16.24 -19.66 16.53
C TRP A 216 -15.37 -20.93 16.54
N VAL A 217 -14.39 -21.04 15.64
CA VAL A 217 -13.45 -22.17 15.61
C VAL A 217 -12.62 -22.25 16.88
N GLU A 218 -12.05 -21.14 17.35
CA GLU A 218 -11.27 -21.09 18.59
C GLU A 218 -12.07 -21.60 19.80
N ARG A 219 -13.35 -21.22 19.90
CA ARG A 219 -14.23 -21.66 20.99
C ARG A 219 -14.62 -23.15 20.92
N HIS A 220 -14.62 -23.76 19.74
CA HIS A 220 -15.08 -25.14 19.56
C HIS A 220 -13.94 -26.16 19.46
N PHE A 221 -12.72 -25.72 19.11
CA PHE A 221 -11.59 -26.62 18.86
C PHE A 221 -10.45 -26.52 19.89
N ASP A 222 -10.62 -25.74 20.96
CA ASP A 222 -9.78 -25.73 22.18
C ASP A 222 -8.28 -25.96 21.90
N PHE A 223 -7.69 -25.11 21.05
CA PHE A 223 -6.24 -25.09 20.83
C PHE A 223 -5.58 -24.46 22.07
N ARG A 224 -5.32 -25.29 23.08
CA ARG A 224 -4.42 -24.98 24.22
C ARG A 224 -2.96 -25.16 23.84
#